data_AF-A0A2V8T071-F1
#
_entry.id   AF-A0A2V8T071-F1
#
_cell.length_a   1.000
_cell.length_b   1.000
_cell.length_c   1.000
_cell.angle_alpha   90.00
_cell.angle_beta   90.00
_cell.angle_gamma   90.00
#
_symmetry.space_group_name_H-M   'P 1'
#
loop_
_entity.id
_entity.type
_entity.pdbx_description
1 polymer ?
#
loop_
_entity_poly.entity_id
_entity_poly.type
_entity_poly.pdbx_seq_one_letter_code
_entity_poly.pdbx_strand_id
1 'polypeptide(L)'
;GLIDIAVERNAYGRQVDSFIAAVEESFDGRALEAVFIRAPKIKEFGGNVEVLARLNGTSVLVRERSIVCSTFHPELTADDRVHRLFVEM
;
A
#
# COMPACT_ATOMS: atom_id res chain seq x y z
N GLY A 1 -11.06 -13.65 -5.41
CA GLY A 1 -10.62 -12.35 -4.87
C GLY A 1 -11.50 -11.26 -5.45
N LEU A 2 -11.68 -10.15 -4.75
CA LEU A 2 -12.37 -8.96 -5.29
C LEU A 2 -11.44 -8.05 -6.09
N ILE A 3 -10.13 -8.21 -5.89
CA ILE A 3 -9.05 -7.49 -6.56
C ILE A 3 -8.06 -8.54 -7.11
N ASP A 4 -7.53 -8.31 -8.30
CA ASP A 4 -6.63 -9.22 -9.02
C ASP A 4 -5.17 -9.06 -8.57
N ILE A 5 -4.87 -9.48 -7.34
CA ILE A 5 -3.52 -9.47 -6.76
C ILE A 5 -3.17 -10.80 -6.09
N ALA A 6 -1.89 -11.14 -6.10
CA ALA A 6 -1.31 -12.20 -5.29
C ALA A 6 -0.48 -11.60 -4.14
N VAL A 7 -0.72 -12.07 -2.92
CA VAL A 7 -0.04 -11.57 -1.71
C VAL A 7 0.71 -12.67 -0.97
N GLU A 8 1.90 -12.35 -0.49
CA GLU A 8 2.71 -13.20 0.38
C GLU A 8 2.66 -12.63 1.81
N ARG A 9 2.12 -13.42 2.76
CA ARG A 9 1.95 -13.00 4.15
C ARG A 9 3.29 -12.99 4.89
N ASN A 10 3.49 -12.02 5.79
CA ASN A 10 4.69 -11.89 6.63
C ASN A 10 6.01 -11.85 5.85
N ALA A 11 5.98 -11.31 4.64
CA ALA A 11 7.10 -11.41 3.71
C ALA A 11 8.25 -10.41 4.00
N TYR A 12 8.14 -9.60 5.05
CA TYR A 12 9.20 -8.68 5.50
C TYR A 12 10.14 -9.27 6.57
N GLY A 13 9.82 -10.41 7.20
CA GLY A 13 10.71 -11.05 8.17
C GLY A 13 10.00 -11.65 9.39
N ARG A 14 10.79 -12.05 10.41
CA ARG A 14 10.26 -12.55 11.69
C ARG A 14 9.49 -11.43 12.41
N GLN A 15 8.58 -11.86 13.28
CA GLN A 15 7.53 -11.16 14.04
C GLN A 15 7.83 -9.80 14.73
N VAL A 16 9.01 -9.19 14.52
CA VAL A 16 9.47 -7.94 15.18
C VAL A 16 9.55 -6.72 14.24
N ASP A 17 9.55 -6.90 12.91
CA ASP A 17 9.76 -5.74 12.00
C ASP A 17 8.45 -4.99 11.70
N SER A 18 7.84 -4.42 12.73
CA SER A 18 7.01 -3.23 12.51
C SER A 18 7.95 -2.08 12.18
N PHE A 19 7.74 -1.42 11.06
CA PHE A 19 8.60 -0.31 10.66
C PHE A 19 7.79 0.81 10.02
N ILE A 20 8.37 2.00 10.08
CA ILE A 20 7.83 3.19 9.42
C ILE A 20 8.78 3.51 8.28
N ALA A 21 8.23 3.77 7.10
CA ALA A 21 9.01 4.15 5.93
C ALA A 21 8.28 5.22 5.13
N ALA A 22 9.05 6.08 4.48
CA ALA A 22 8.55 6.94 3.42
C ALA A 22 8.35 6.11 2.14
N VAL A 23 7.17 6.23 1.52
CA VAL A 23 6.84 5.58 0.26
C VAL A 23 6.65 6.62 -0.84
N GLU A 24 7.01 6.24 -2.06
CA GLU A 24 6.84 7.05 -3.26
C GLU A 24 5.43 6.84 -3.79
N GLU A 25 4.63 7.90 -3.81
CA GLU A 25 3.25 7.86 -4.32
C GLU A 25 3.10 8.67 -5.62
N SER A 26 2.03 8.38 -6.38
CA SER A 26 1.79 8.95 -7.71
C SER A 26 0.62 9.95 -7.81
N PHE A 27 -0.05 10.28 -6.72
CA PHE A 27 -1.27 11.10 -6.68
C PHE A 27 -1.07 12.55 -6.17
N ASP A 28 -0.08 12.81 -5.31
CA ASP A 28 0.22 14.13 -4.72
C ASP A 28 1.71 14.53 -4.88
N GLY A 29 2.57 13.62 -5.37
CA GLY A 29 3.98 13.88 -5.68
C GLY A 29 4.87 14.17 -4.47
N ARG A 30 4.49 13.74 -3.28
CA ARG A 30 5.24 13.90 -2.02
C ARG A 30 5.38 12.58 -1.30
N ALA A 31 6.50 12.37 -0.61
CA ALA A 31 6.67 11.19 0.23
C ALA A 31 5.48 11.00 1.20
N LEU A 32 4.97 9.77 1.28
CA LEU A 32 3.92 9.37 2.21
C LEU A 32 4.53 8.54 3.33
N GLU A 33 4.27 8.92 4.58
CA GLU A 33 4.65 8.08 5.73
C GLU A 33 3.74 6.86 5.81
N ALA A 34 4.31 5.67 5.85
CA ALA A 34 3.58 4.41 5.88
C ALA A 34 4.04 3.55 7.06
N VAL A 35 3.08 3.09 7.86
CA VAL A 35 3.29 2.22 9.03
C VAL A 35 3.00 0.76 8.65
N PHE A 36 4.03 -0.08 8.65
CA PHE A 36 3.92 -1.49 8.30
C PHE A 36 3.94 -2.34 9.57
N ILE A 37 2.89 -3.14 9.82
CA ILE A 37 2.81 -4.05 10.96
C ILE A 37 2.52 -5.45 10.44
N ARG A 38 3.51 -6.34 10.47
CA ARG A 38 3.41 -7.70 9.89
C ARG A 38 2.86 -7.68 8.46
N ALA A 39 3.29 -6.68 7.68
CA ALA A 39 2.74 -6.40 6.38
C ALA A 39 2.92 -7.59 5.40
N PRO A 40 1.92 -7.89 4.56
CA PRO A 40 2.11 -8.75 3.41
C PRO A 40 2.88 -8.01 2.29
N LYS A 41 3.43 -8.75 1.33
CA LYS A 41 3.97 -8.19 0.07
C LYS A 41 3.05 -8.55 -1.09
N ILE A 42 2.78 -7.58 -1.97
CA ILE A 42 2.12 -7.83 -3.26
C ILE A 42 3.19 -8.40 -4.21
N LYS A 43 2.98 -9.62 -4.69
CA LYS A 43 3.92 -10.33 -5.56
C LYS A 43 3.58 -10.15 -7.03
N GLU A 44 2.30 -10.22 -7.34
CA GLU A 44 1.77 -10.16 -8.69
C GLU A 44 0.44 -9.40 -8.67
N PHE A 45 0.10 -8.75 -9.77
CA PHE A 45 -1.15 -8.04 -9.95
C PHE A 45 -1.54 -8.04 -11.43
N GLY A 46 -2.84 -8.04 -11.70
CA GLY A 46 -3.39 -8.02 -13.06
C GLY A 46 -3.16 -6.70 -13.79
N GLY A 47 -3.33 -6.70 -15.11
CA GLY A 47 -3.10 -5.51 -15.95
C GLY A 47 -4.04 -4.32 -15.71
N ASN A 48 -5.18 -4.55 -15.03
CA ASN A 48 -6.12 -3.49 -14.66
C ASN A 48 -5.83 -2.89 -13.28
N VAL A 49 -4.83 -3.40 -12.55
CA VAL A 49 -4.44 -2.91 -11.24
C VAL A 49 -3.49 -1.73 -11.39
N GLU A 50 -3.91 -0.57 -10.90
CA GLU A 50 -3.11 0.63 -10.82
C GLU A 50 -2.25 0.60 -9.55
N VAL A 51 -0.95 0.88 -9.68
CA VAL A 51 -0.04 1.02 -8.53
C VAL A 51 0.07 2.48 -8.15
N LEU A 52 -0.41 2.81 -6.96
CA LEU A 52 -0.49 4.19 -6.46
C LEU A 52 0.69 4.57 -5.57
N ALA A 53 1.34 3.58 -4.92
CA ALA A 53 2.56 3.82 -4.15
C ALA A 53 3.51 2.61 -4.11
N ARG A 54 4.81 2.91 -4.01
CA ARG A 54 5.90 1.93 -3.93
C ARG A 54 6.85 2.20 -2.76
N LEU A 55 7.34 1.13 -2.16
CA LEU A 55 8.47 1.12 -1.23
C LEU A 55 9.62 0.35 -1.86
N ASN A 56 10.72 1.02 -2.21
CA ASN A 56 11.90 0.40 -2.83
C ASN A 56 11.53 -0.51 -4.03
N GLY A 57 10.65 -0.01 -4.90
CA GLY A 57 10.13 -0.75 -6.07
C GLY A 57 8.98 -1.72 -5.77
N THR A 58 8.75 -2.10 -4.52
CA THR A 58 7.63 -3.00 -4.13
C THR A 58 6.32 -2.23 -4.04
N SER A 59 5.26 -2.71 -4.70
CA SER A 59 3.92 -2.09 -4.61
C SER A 59 3.34 -2.23 -3.19
N VAL A 60 2.88 -1.11 -2.62
CA VAL A 60 2.34 -1.06 -1.24
C VAL A 60 0.97 -0.38 -1.14
N LEU A 61 0.54 0.33 -2.19
CA LEU A 61 -0.82 0.84 -2.36
C LEU A 61 -1.24 0.59 -3.82
N VAL A 62 -2.38 -0.07 -3.99
CA VAL A 62 -2.92 -0.42 -5.31
C VAL A 62 -4.41 -0.13 -5.39
N ARG A 63 -4.91 0.06 -6.61
CA ARG A 63 -6.31 0.27 -6.92
C ARG A 63 -6.76 -0.59 -8.07
N GLU A 64 -7.97 -1.13 -7.97
CA GLU A 64 -8.70 -1.70 -9.10
C GLU A 64 -10.16 -1.24 -9.02
N ARG A 65 -10.62 -0.47 -10.02
CA ARG A 65 -11.97 0.12 -10.06
C ARG A 65 -12.26 0.93 -8.79
N SER A 66 -13.19 0.46 -7.96
CA SER A 66 -13.64 1.08 -6.71
C SER A 66 -12.98 0.46 -5.46
N ILE A 67 -11.94 -0.36 -5.64
CA ILE A 67 -11.24 -1.04 -4.54
C ILE A 67 -9.85 -0.45 -4.41
N VAL A 68 -9.50 -0.05 -3.18
CA VAL A 68 -8.15 0.37 -2.80
C VAL A 68 -7.62 -0.62 -1.78
N CYS A 69 -6.36 -1.03 -1.91
CA CYS A 69 -5.69 -1.92 -0.98
C CYS A 69 -4.30 -1.40 -0.65
N SER A 70 -4.00 -1.29 0.65
CA SER A 70 -2.68 -0.97 1.19
C SER A 70 -2.08 -2.19 1.91
N THR A 71 -0.75 -2.28 1.92
CA THR A 71 -0.02 -3.23 2.80
C THR A 71 0.48 -2.58 4.09
N PHE A 72 0.18 -1.29 4.26
CA PHE A 72 0.46 -0.48 5.46
C PHE A 72 -0.84 0.05 6.06
N HIS A 73 -0.70 0.67 7.22
CA HIS A 73 -1.77 1.25 8.03
C HIS A 73 -1.81 2.79 7.87
N PRO A 74 -2.53 3.33 6.87
CA PRO A 74 -2.68 4.79 6.73
C PRO A 74 -3.41 5.43 7.93
N GLU A 75 -4.20 4.66 8.67
CA GLU A 75 -4.94 5.12 9.85
C GLU A 75 -4.06 5.37 11.07
N LEU A 76 -2.82 4.90 11.06
CA LEU A 76 -1.86 5.07 12.15
C LEU A 76 -0.93 6.28 11.95
N THR A 77 -1.18 7.12 10.94
CA THR A 77 -0.50 8.39 10.72
C THR A 77 -1.49 9.56 10.79
N ALA A 78 -0.99 10.78 10.84
CA ALA A 78 -1.83 11.98 10.74
C ALA A 78 -2.14 12.37 9.28
N ASP A 79 -1.61 11.63 8.30
CA ASP A 79 -1.74 11.92 6.88
C ASP A 79 -3.04 11.30 6.33
N ASP A 80 -3.99 12.16 5.97
CA ASP A 80 -5.32 11.75 5.50
C ASP A 80 -5.38 11.47 3.99
N ARG A 81 -4.28 11.62 3.24
CA ARG A 81 -4.31 11.58 1.77
C ARG A 81 -4.81 10.26 1.20
N VAL A 82 -4.49 9.13 1.83
CA VAL A 82 -5.01 7.81 1.39
C VAL A 82 -6.51 7.69 1.64
N HIS A 83 -7.01 8.22 2.77
CA HIS A 83 -8.44 8.24 3.08
C HIS A 83 -9.19 9.17 2.13
N ARG A 84 -8.62 10.34 1.83
CA ARG A 84 -9.18 11.27 0.85
C ARG A 84 -9.22 10.68 -0.54
N LEU A 85 -8.13 10.03 -0.98
CA LEU A 85 -8.09 9.29 -2.24
C LEU A 85 -9.24 8.28 -2.33
N PHE A 86 -9.54 7.56 -1.25
CA PHE A 86 -10.66 6.63 -1.22
C PHE A 86 -12.03 7.33 -1.28
N VAL A 87 -12.21 8.45 -0.58
CA VAL A 87 -13.48 9.21 -0.55
C VAL A 87 -13.77 9.91 -1.89
N GLU A 88 -12.73 10.33 -2.61
CA GLU A 88 -12.85 11.04 -3.89
C GLU A 88 -13.03 10.12 -5.12
N MET A 89 -13.08 8.81 -4.92
CA MET A 89 -13.31 7.80 -5.98
C MET A 89 -14.75 7.76 -6.48
#